data_AF-A0A9E2BHF3-F1
#
_entry.id   AF-A0A9E2BHF3-F1
#
_cell.length_a   1.000
_cell.length_b   1.000
_cell.length_c   1.000
_cell.angle_alpha   90.00
_cell.angle_beta   90.00
_cell.angle_gamma   90.00
#
_symmetry.space_group_name_H-M   'P 1'
#
loop_
_entity.id
_entity.type
_entity.pdbx_description
1 polymer ?
#
loop_
_entity_poly.entity_id
_entity_poly.type
_entity_poly.pdbx_seq_one_letter_code
_entity_poly.pdbx_strand_id
1 'polypeptide(L)' 'MMSTIYLHNIILINAISKVISQVGGNLKNLKKLKGLSQDRFSKLADISYNTVIKMESSGINHPSIDRLQNYPKPLV' A
#
# COMPACT_ATOMS: atom_id res chain seq x y z
N MET A 1 -7.40 8.48 -27.67
CA MET A 1 -8.51 8.16 -26.73
C MET A 1 -8.15 7.04 -25.75
N MET A 2 -7.45 5.95 -26.14
CA MET A 2 -7.00 4.91 -25.19
C MET A 2 -5.83 5.31 -24.26
N SER A 3 -4.93 6.18 -24.72
CA SER A 3 -3.79 6.66 -23.89
C SER A 3 -4.23 7.43 -22.64
N THR A 4 -5.31 8.22 -22.76
CA THR A 4 -5.83 9.03 -21.66
C THR A 4 -6.42 8.17 -20.54
N ILE A 5 -7.14 7.10 -20.88
CA ILE A 5 -7.70 6.15 -19.92
C ILE A 5 -6.59 5.43 -19.16
N TYR A 6 -5.53 5.02 -19.85
CA TYR A 6 -4.38 4.35 -19.25
C TYR A 6 -3.64 5.25 -18.24
N LEU A 7 -3.45 6.54 -18.59
CA LEU A 7 -2.84 7.50 -17.68
C LEU A 7 -3.70 7.75 -16.43
N HIS A 8 -5.02 7.87 -16.58
CA HIS A 8 -5.93 8.01 -15.44
C HIS A 8 -5.87 6.79 -14.51
N ASN A 9 -5.80 5.58 -15.07
CA ASN A 9 -5.65 4.36 -14.26
C ASN A 9 -4.33 4.35 -13.48
N ILE A 10 -3.21 4.75 -14.09
CA ILE A 10 -1.91 4.85 -13.39
C ILE A 10 -1.98 5.86 -12.24
N ILE A 11 -2.56 7.04 -12.49
CA ILE A 11 -2.70 8.09 -11.46
C ILE A 11 -3.56 7.58 -10.30
N LEU A 12 -4.68 6.92 -10.61
CA LEU A 12 -5.57 6.35 -9.60
C LEU A 12 -4.86 5.28 -8.75
N ILE A 13 -4.13 4.37 -9.39
CA ILE A 13 -3.37 3.32 -8.69
C ILE A 13 -2.32 3.94 -7.76
N ASN A 14 -1.59 4.95 -8.22
CA ASN A 14 -0.59 5.65 -7.40
C ASN A 14 -1.23 6.39 -6.21
N ALA A 15 -2.40 6.99 -6.41
CA ALA A 15 -3.15 7.64 -5.34
C ALA A 15 -3.62 6.62 -4.29
N ILE A 16 -4.17 5.49 -4.72
CA ILE A 16 -4.60 4.39 -3.82
C ILE A 16 -3.40 3.83 -3.03
N SER A 17 -2.26 3.64 -3.69
CA SER A 17 -1.02 3.19 -3.06
C SER A 17 -0.55 4.13 -1.94
N LYS A 18 -0.58 5.44 -2.20
CA LYS A 18 -0.23 6.46 -1.21
C LYS A 18 -1.14 6.41 0.01
N VAL A 19 -2.45 6.27 -0.20
CA VAL A 19 -3.43 6.17 0.90
C VAL A 19 -3.18 4.94 1.75
N ILE A 20 -2.95 3.77 1.13
CA ILE A 20 -2.69 2.51 1.86
C ILE A 20 -1.43 2.62 2.73
N SER A 21 -0.36 3.21 2.20
CA SER A 21 0.87 3.45 2.97
C SER A 21 0.64 4.37 4.17
N GLN A 22 -0.13 5.44 4.00
CA GLN A 22 -0.48 6.37 5.09
C GLN A 22 -1.30 5.68 6.18
N VAL A 23 -2.30 4.87 5.79
CA VAL A 23 -3.14 4.12 6.74
C VAL A 23 -2.30 3.13 7.56
N GLY A 24 -1.42 2.35 6.91
CA GLY A 24 -0.52 1.43 7.60
C GLY A 24 0.44 2.13 8.57
N GLY A 25 1.01 3.26 8.15
CA GLY A 25 1.86 4.10 9.00
C GLY A 25 1.13 4.67 10.22
N ASN A 26 -0.09 5.19 10.02
CA ASN A 26 -0.92 5.71 11.10
C ASN A 26 -1.31 4.61 12.10
N LEU A 27 -1.67 3.43 11.61
CA LEU A 27 -1.99 2.28 12.46
C LEU A 27 -0.80 1.89 13.35
N LYS A 28 0.39 1.79 12.74
CA LYS A 28 1.65 1.51 13.45
C LYS A 28 1.95 2.56 14.52
N ASN A 29 1.73 3.84 14.22
CA ASN A 29 1.93 4.94 15.15
C ASN A 29 0.94 4.88 16.31
N LEU A 30 -0.35 4.70 16.04
CA LEU A 30 -1.39 4.56 17.09
C LEU A 30 -1.13 3.35 17.99
N LYS A 31 -0.71 2.22 17.41
CA LYS A 31 -0.32 1.01 18.16
C LYS A 31 0.85 1.29 19.11
N LYS A 32 1.88 2.00 18.63
CA LYS A 32 3.05 2.41 19.42
C LYS A 32 2.68 3.40 20.53
N LEU A 33 1.84 4.39 20.24
CA LEU A 33 1.34 5.35 21.24
C LEU A 33 0.57 4.66 22.37
N LYS A 34 -0.13 3.57 22.06
CA LYS A 34 -0.82 2.72 23.05
C LYS A 34 0.11 1.70 23.74
N GLY A 35 1.41 1.68 23.43
CA GLY A 35 2.37 0.74 24.00
C GLY A 35 2.09 -0.72 23.65
N LEU A 36 1.42 -1.00 22.53
CA LEU A 36 1.01 -2.36 22.14
C LEU A 36 2.06 -3.02 21.24
N SER A 37 2.40 -4.29 21.55
CA SER A 37 3.08 -5.17 20.61
C SER A 37 2.15 -5.56 19.46
N GLN A 38 2.70 -6.04 18.33
CA GLN A 38 1.88 -6.52 17.22
C GLN A 38 1.00 -7.72 17.63
N ASP A 39 1.51 -8.63 18.47
CA ASP A 39 0.75 -9.77 19.02
C ASP A 39 -0.39 -9.32 19.95
N ARG A 40 -0.12 -8.36 20.83
CA ARG A 40 -1.17 -7.83 21.72
C ARG A 40 -2.25 -7.10 20.93
N PHE A 41 -1.84 -6.34 19.91
CA PHE A 41 -2.77 -5.65 19.03
C PHE A 41 -3.61 -6.63 18.20
N SER A 42 -3.01 -7.72 17.67
CA SER A 42 -3.73 -8.70 16.87
C SER A 42 -4.82 -9.42 17.67
N LYS A 43 -4.54 -9.76 18.93
CA LYS A 43 -5.52 -10.36 19.85
C LYS A 43 -6.66 -9.40 20.20
N LEU A 44 -6.36 -8.12 20.41
CA LEU A 44 -7.38 -7.10 20.73
C LEU A 44 -8.29 -6.77 19.54
N ALA A 45 -7.74 -6.81 18.33
CA ALA A 45 -8.47 -6.51 17.10
C ALA A 45 -9.11 -7.74 16.45
N ASP A 46 -9.00 -8.92 17.08
CA ASP A 46 -9.48 -10.21 16.56
C ASP A 46 -9.06 -10.50 15.11
N ILE A 47 -7.77 -10.27 14.84
CA ILE A 47 -7.15 -10.51 13.53
C ILE A 47 -5.84 -11.26 13.69
N SER A 48 -5.38 -11.90 12.61
CA SER A 48 -4.10 -12.61 12.66
C SER A 48 -2.91 -11.65 12.82
N TYR A 49 -1.87 -12.10 13.52
CA TYR A 49 -0.60 -11.39 13.63
C TYR A 49 0.00 -11.05 12.25
N ASN A 50 -0.09 -11.98 11.30
CA ASN A 50 0.38 -11.78 9.93
C ASN A 50 -0.41 -10.67 9.20
N THR A 51 -1.70 -10.53 9.50
CA THR A 51 -2.53 -9.44 8.96
C THR A 51 -2.05 -8.10 9.51
N VAL A 52 -1.75 -8.01 10.80
CA VAL A 52 -1.18 -6.80 11.41
C VAL A 52 0.14 -6.42 10.75
N ILE A 53 1.06 -7.38 10.57
CA ILE A 53 2.33 -7.13 9.88
C ILE A 53 2.05 -6.58 8.48
N LYS A 54 1.23 -7.28 7.69
CA LYS A 54 0.93 -6.88 6.32
C LYS A 54 0.32 -5.49 6.25
N MET A 55 -0.57 -5.12 7.18
CA MET A 55 -1.16 -3.77 7.23
C MET A 55 -0.15 -2.69 7.61
N GLU A 56 0.76 -2.96 8.55
CA GLU A 56 1.79 -2.00 8.95
C GLU A 56 2.98 -1.91 7.99
N SER A 57 3.17 -2.95 7.16
CA SER A 57 4.27 -3.06 6.21
C SER A 57 3.84 -2.81 4.76
N SER A 58 2.56 -2.65 4.47
CA SER A 58 2.07 -2.43 3.10
C SER A 58 2.37 -1.01 2.64
N GLY A 59 3.63 -0.79 2.26
CA GLY A 59 3.89 -0.05 1.02
C GLY A 59 3.49 -0.96 -0.13
N ILE A 60 2.62 -0.51 -1.03
CA ILE A 60 2.36 -1.24 -2.26
C ILE A 60 3.61 -1.12 -3.13
N ASN A 61 4.62 -1.94 -2.85
CA ASN A 61 5.67 -2.26 -3.80
C ASN A 61 5.04 -3.26 -4.76
N HIS A 62 4.29 -2.77 -5.75
CA HIS A 62 3.87 -3.63 -6.85
C HIS A 62 5.01 -3.59 -7.88
N PRO A 63 5.90 -4.61 -7.95
CA PRO A 63 6.99 -4.63 -8.91
C PRO A 63 6.49 -4.58 -10.37
N SER A 64 5.21 -4.86 -10.61
CA SER A 64 4.61 -4.71 -11.94
C SER A 64 4.31 -3.25 -12.31
N ILE A 65 4.11 -2.32 -11.37
CA ILE A 65 3.96 -0.88 -11.70
C ILE A 65 5.31 -0.31 -12.15
N ASP A 66 6.39 -0.66 -11.45
CA ASP A 66 7.76 -0.27 -11.87
C ASP A 66 8.08 -0.83 -13.26
N ARG A 67 7.64 -2.06 -13.56
CA ARG A 67 7.74 -2.62 -14.92
C ARG A 67 6.88 -1.85 -15.93
N LEU A 68 5.65 -1.46 -15.58
CA LEU A 68 4.77 -0.64 -16.44
C LEU A 68 5.34 0.75 -16.74
N GLN A 69 6.06 1.36 -15.78
CA GLN A 69 6.81 2.61 -15.99
C GLN A 69 8.05 2.42 -16.88
N ASN A 70 8.69 1.26 -16.79
CA ASN A 70 9.90 0.92 -17.56
C ASN A 70 9.63 0.33 -18.95
N TYR A 71 8.37 0.17 -19.37
CA TYR A 71 8.12 -0.13 -20.78
C TYR A 71 8.51 1.10 -21.61
N PRO A 72 9.51 1.01 -22.49
CA PRO A 72 9.74 2.09 -23.45
C PRO A 72 8.44 2.26 -24.24
N LYS A 73 7.96 3.50 -24.34
CA LYS A 73 6.88 3.86 -25.26
C LYS A 73 7.21 3.20 -26.61
N PRO A 74 6.30 2.44 -27.24
CA PRO A 74 6.57 1.93 -28.58
C PRO A 74 6.85 3.14 -29.46
N LEU A 75 8.08 3.20 -29.97
CA LEU A 75 8.50 4.18 -30.95
C LEU A 75 7.64 3.93 -32.20
N VAL A 76 6.69 4.83 -32.43
CA VAL A 76 6.01 4.99 -33.71
C VAL A 76 6.63 6.20 -34.38
#